data_AF-A0AAU0RQY4-F1
#
_entry.id   AF-A0AAU0RQY4-F1
#
_cell.length_a   1.000
_cell.length_b   1.000
_cell.length_c   1.000
_cell.angle_alpha   90.00
_cell.angle_beta   90.00
_cell.angle_gamma   90.00
#
_symmetry.space_group_name_H-M   'P 1'
#
loop_
_entity.id
_entity.type
_entity.pdbx_description
1 polymer ?
#
loop_
_entity_poly.entity_id
_entity_poly.type
_entity_poly.pdbx_seq_one_letter_code
_entity_poly.pdbx_strand_id
1 'polypeptide(L)'
;MDNLNALETGGLLHPKVNQIITAFFGIQNTSAELLGSIRQSVTGLFNSVMDPSLASYSSPRYVIGLNRAGYETTVAFTLKEDPLLRIFLTERFFQSSFYHLKVPLAGSASFNATAHARSASVIHEVSHLSNNTFDIAYVESSAPFLDLMADDSPGMVQLKSDVEEMQLRFLSHRTPIEQLFKRFKNGRWEDLSDDPAEGKSFVLGVTGKSTLAEARLEFLAKAEMRGEILLNNADSLTLLVMLLGRHNFVP
;
A
#
# COMPACT_ATOMS: atom_id res chain seq x y z
N MET A 1 1.35 13.99 9.52
CA MET A 1 1.75 14.80 8.34
C MET A 1 3.15 15.37 8.50
N ASP A 2 3.58 15.61 9.73
CA ASP A 2 4.84 16.24 10.13
C ASP A 2 6.08 15.66 9.44
N ASN A 3 6.17 14.33 9.33
CA ASN A 3 7.25 13.66 8.60
C ASN A 3 7.44 14.14 7.15
N LEU A 4 6.38 14.60 6.48
CA LEU A 4 6.43 15.11 5.12
C LEU A 4 6.67 16.62 5.05
N ASN A 5 6.70 17.36 6.16
CA ASN A 5 6.81 18.83 6.20
C ASN A 5 8.27 19.33 6.17
N ALA A 6 9.02 19.02 5.11
CA ALA A 6 10.37 19.57 4.86
C ALA A 6 10.47 21.11 4.89
N LEU A 7 9.36 21.83 4.68
CA LEU A 7 9.34 23.30 4.61
C LEU A 7 9.36 23.96 6.00
N GLU A 8 8.95 23.25 7.06
CA GLU A 8 8.94 23.77 8.43
C GLU A 8 10.34 23.66 9.08
N THR A 9 11.25 22.86 8.50
CA THR A 9 12.59 22.56 9.03
C THR A 9 13.75 23.12 8.19
N GLY A 10 13.53 24.24 7.47
CA GLY A 10 14.60 24.87 6.68
C GLY A 10 14.91 24.20 5.34
N GLY A 11 13.96 23.42 4.79
CA GLY A 11 13.94 23.01 3.39
C GLY A 11 14.35 21.56 3.09
N LEU A 12 14.76 20.77 4.09
CA LEU A 12 15.18 19.38 3.90
C LEU A 12 14.33 18.41 4.73
N LEU A 13 13.94 17.28 4.12
CA LEU A 13 13.28 16.18 4.80
C LEU A 13 14.21 15.59 5.87
N HIS A 14 13.62 15.09 6.96
CA HIS A 14 14.37 14.31 7.94
C HIS A 14 15.08 13.12 7.24
N PRO A 15 16.37 12.81 7.54
CA PRO A 15 17.14 11.82 6.80
C PRO A 15 16.48 10.44 6.69
N LYS A 16 15.82 9.97 7.76
CA LYS A 16 15.08 8.71 7.75
C LYS A 16 13.85 8.73 6.84
N VAL A 17 13.14 9.86 6.78
CA VAL A 17 12.01 10.01 5.86
C VAL A 17 12.51 10.01 4.42
N ASN A 18 13.58 10.76 4.14
CA ASN A 18 14.19 10.75 2.82
C ASN A 18 14.66 9.35 2.43
N GLN A 19 15.25 8.57 3.35
CA GLN A 19 15.65 7.19 3.10
C GLN A 19 14.47 6.28 2.75
N ILE A 20 13.34 6.41 3.45
CA ILE A 20 12.12 5.64 3.14
C ILE A 20 11.67 5.98 1.72
N ILE A 21 11.57 7.27 1.38
CA ILE A 21 11.11 7.73 0.07
C ILE A 21 12.06 7.29 -1.04
N THR A 22 13.37 7.53 -0.90
CA THR A 22 14.36 7.17 -1.92
C THR A 22 14.41 5.66 -2.17
N ALA A 23 14.33 4.86 -1.10
CA ALA A 23 14.27 3.40 -1.21
C ALA A 23 12.97 2.93 -1.89
N PHE A 24 11.82 3.49 -1.51
CA PHE A 24 10.50 3.11 -2.02
C PHE A 24 10.38 3.38 -3.53
N PHE A 25 10.79 4.57 -3.98
CA PHE A 25 10.69 4.96 -5.40
C PHE A 25 11.90 4.55 -6.24
N GLY A 26 12.99 4.07 -5.61
CA GLY A 26 14.22 3.69 -6.32
C GLY A 26 14.92 4.87 -6.97
N ILE A 27 15.07 5.95 -6.22
CA ILE A 27 15.67 7.22 -6.67
C ILE A 27 16.80 7.63 -5.73
N GLN A 28 17.73 8.45 -6.21
CA GLN A 28 18.83 8.94 -5.38
C GLN A 28 18.43 10.15 -4.53
N ASN A 29 17.63 11.05 -5.12
CA ASN A 29 17.18 12.28 -4.49
C ASN A 29 15.67 12.45 -4.70
N THR A 30 14.97 12.93 -3.66
CA THR A 30 13.55 13.24 -3.73
C THR A 30 13.37 14.61 -4.39
N SER A 31 12.73 14.66 -5.56
CA SER A 31 12.41 15.93 -6.22
C SER A 31 11.26 16.65 -5.51
N ALA A 32 11.13 17.95 -5.75
CA ALA A 32 10.04 18.75 -5.17
C ALA A 32 8.68 18.30 -5.70
N GLU A 33 8.62 17.90 -6.97
CA GLU A 33 7.44 17.41 -7.65
C GLU A 33 6.97 16.10 -7.03
N LEU A 34 7.85 15.11 -6.87
CA LEU A 34 7.52 13.84 -6.24
C LEU A 34 7.07 14.04 -4.79
N LEU A 35 7.77 14.89 -4.03
CA LEU A 35 7.36 15.20 -2.66
C LEU A 35 5.97 15.86 -2.63
N GLY A 36 5.67 16.73 -3.59
CA GLY A 36 4.34 17.32 -3.79
C GLY A 36 3.28 16.25 -4.03
N SER A 37 3.51 15.30 -4.94
CA SER A 37 2.59 14.20 -5.25
C SER A 37 2.38 13.26 -4.05
N ILE A 38 3.44 12.95 -3.30
CA ILE A 38 3.34 12.15 -2.06
C ILE A 38 2.47 12.90 -1.05
N ARG A 39 2.76 14.18 -0.79
CA ARG A 39 1.98 15.01 0.15
C ARG A 39 0.51 15.07 -0.25
N GLN A 40 0.22 15.34 -1.52
CA GLN A 40 -1.16 15.40 -2.01
C GLN A 40 -1.88 14.07 -1.77
N SER A 41 -1.26 12.95 -2.15
CA SER A 41 -1.85 11.62 -2.03
C SER A 41 -2.11 11.25 -0.57
N VAL A 42 -1.12 11.45 0.30
CA VAL A 42 -1.21 11.14 1.72
C VAL A 42 -2.19 12.07 2.44
N THR A 43 -2.24 13.36 2.08
CA THR A 43 -3.19 14.32 2.69
C THR A 43 -4.63 13.97 2.31
N GLY A 44 -4.89 13.65 1.04
CA GLY A 44 -6.22 13.25 0.57
C GLY A 44 -6.74 12.02 1.30
N LEU A 45 -5.87 11.02 1.46
CA LEU A 45 -6.15 9.80 2.20
C LEU A 45 -6.35 10.07 3.69
N PHE A 46 -5.46 10.83 4.33
CA PHE A 46 -5.55 11.21 5.74
C PHE A 46 -6.87 11.94 6.04
N ASN A 47 -7.22 12.94 5.25
CA ASN A 47 -8.47 13.69 5.43
C ASN A 47 -9.69 12.78 5.30
N SER A 48 -9.63 11.80 4.38
CA SER A 48 -10.73 10.85 4.16
C SER A 48 -10.85 9.83 5.28
N VAL A 49 -9.74 9.34 5.83
CA VAL A 49 -9.72 8.44 6.99
C VAL A 49 -10.20 9.14 8.27
N MET A 50 -9.88 10.44 8.40
CA MET A 50 -10.31 11.26 9.53
C MET A 50 -11.76 11.77 9.42
N ASP A 51 -12.46 11.45 8.33
CA ASP A 51 -13.85 11.82 8.16
C ASP A 51 -14.73 11.18 9.26
N PRO A 52 -15.58 11.94 9.98
CA PRO A 52 -16.43 11.41 11.04
C PRO A 52 -17.35 10.27 10.59
N SER A 53 -17.68 10.19 9.30
CA SER A 53 -18.45 9.08 8.71
C SER A 53 -17.71 7.74 8.73
N LEU A 54 -16.40 7.72 9.02
CA LEU A 54 -15.60 6.50 9.22
C LEU A 54 -15.29 6.21 10.70
N ALA A 55 -15.93 6.93 11.63
CA ALA A 55 -15.77 6.68 13.06
C ALA A 55 -16.10 5.23 13.42
N SER A 56 -15.16 4.54 14.08
CA SER A 56 -15.20 3.08 14.30
C SER A 56 -16.51 2.56 14.91
N TYR A 57 -17.15 3.33 15.81
CA TYR A 57 -18.34 2.88 16.56
C TYR A 57 -19.67 3.25 15.90
N SER A 58 -19.70 4.30 15.09
CA SER A 58 -20.95 4.91 14.61
C SER A 58 -20.95 5.17 13.11
N SER A 59 -19.95 4.67 12.38
CA SER A 59 -19.84 4.88 10.94
C SER A 59 -21.08 4.34 10.23
N PRO A 60 -21.79 5.16 9.45
CA PRO A 60 -22.83 4.69 8.55
C PRO A 60 -22.26 4.01 7.29
N ARG A 61 -20.93 4.00 7.12
CA ARG A 61 -20.24 3.54 5.92
C ARG A 61 -19.73 2.10 6.03
N TYR A 62 -19.51 1.57 7.23
CA TYR A 62 -19.12 0.17 7.38
C TYR A 62 -20.30 -0.77 7.19
N VAL A 63 -20.17 -1.71 6.24
CA VAL A 63 -21.12 -2.79 6.02
C VAL A 63 -20.41 -4.11 6.29
N ILE A 64 -20.96 -4.93 7.18
CA ILE A 64 -20.37 -6.23 7.53
C ILE A 64 -21.14 -7.34 6.84
N GLY A 65 -20.42 -8.26 6.21
CA GLY A 65 -21.00 -9.41 5.50
C GLY A 65 -20.10 -10.63 5.51
N LEU A 66 -20.54 -11.69 4.82
CA LEU A 66 -19.77 -12.91 4.60
C LEU A 66 -19.39 -13.03 3.12
N ASN A 67 -18.20 -13.56 2.85
CA ASN A 67 -17.80 -13.90 1.50
C ASN A 67 -18.70 -14.97 0.88
N ARG A 68 -18.92 -14.83 -0.43
CA ARG A 68 -19.57 -15.86 -1.24
C ARG A 68 -18.52 -16.87 -1.73
N ALA A 69 -18.99 -18.06 -2.11
CA ALA A 69 -18.13 -19.05 -2.76
C ALA A 69 -17.41 -18.43 -3.98
N GLY A 70 -16.10 -18.65 -4.07
CA GLY A 70 -15.20 -18.07 -5.08
C GLY A 70 -14.53 -16.76 -4.67
N TYR A 71 -14.86 -16.19 -3.50
CA TYR A 71 -14.29 -14.94 -2.98
C TYR A 71 -13.74 -15.10 -1.55
N GLU A 72 -13.35 -16.31 -1.16
CA GLU A 72 -13.01 -16.68 0.22
C GLU A 72 -11.79 -15.95 0.79
N THR A 73 -11.00 -15.29 -0.06
CA THR A 73 -9.79 -14.53 0.31
C THR A 73 -10.03 -13.02 0.44
N THR A 74 -11.21 -12.51 0.07
CA THR A 74 -11.49 -11.08 0.12
C THR A 74 -11.57 -10.62 1.58
N VAL A 75 -10.75 -9.65 1.96
CA VAL A 75 -10.71 -9.08 3.31
C VAL A 75 -11.75 -7.98 3.46
N ALA A 76 -11.69 -7.01 2.56
CA ALA A 76 -12.63 -5.91 2.42
C ALA A 76 -12.74 -5.57 0.92
N PHE A 77 -13.72 -4.74 0.58
CA PHE A 77 -13.80 -4.11 -0.74
C PHE A 77 -14.67 -2.85 -0.67
N THR A 78 -14.56 -2.03 -1.71
CA THR A 78 -15.36 -0.83 -1.95
C THR A 78 -15.87 -0.83 -3.38
N LEU A 79 -16.88 -0.01 -3.65
CA LEU A 79 -17.37 0.25 -4.99
C LEU A 79 -17.27 1.74 -5.23
N LYS A 80 -16.47 2.16 -6.23
CA LYS A 80 -16.20 3.58 -6.49
C LYS A 80 -17.46 4.37 -6.81
N GLU A 81 -18.44 3.71 -7.42
CA GLU A 81 -19.73 4.28 -7.83
C GLU A 81 -20.79 4.20 -6.71
N ASP A 82 -20.48 3.64 -5.54
CA ASP A 82 -21.43 3.60 -4.43
C ASP A 82 -21.68 5.02 -3.91
N PRO A 83 -22.92 5.57 -4.05
CA PRO A 83 -23.20 6.94 -3.64
C PRO A 83 -23.06 7.15 -2.12
N LEU A 84 -23.09 6.08 -1.34
CA LEU A 84 -22.90 6.11 0.11
C LEU A 84 -21.42 5.90 0.52
N LEU A 85 -20.54 5.66 -0.46
CA LEU A 85 -19.10 5.46 -0.26
C LEU A 85 -18.80 4.40 0.82
N ARG A 86 -19.59 3.32 0.85
CA ARG A 86 -19.50 2.30 1.90
C ARG A 86 -18.26 1.43 1.71
N ILE A 87 -17.78 0.94 2.84
CA ILE A 87 -16.66 -0.01 2.94
C ILE A 87 -17.25 -1.33 3.42
N PHE A 88 -17.10 -2.36 2.61
CA PHE A 88 -17.63 -3.70 2.89
C PHE A 88 -16.55 -4.53 3.57
N LEU A 89 -16.81 -4.95 4.80
CA LEU A 89 -15.92 -5.75 5.62
C LEU A 89 -16.46 -7.18 5.68
N THR A 90 -15.59 -8.15 5.40
CA THR A 90 -15.97 -9.57 5.41
C THR A 90 -15.60 -10.23 6.74
N GLU A 91 -15.89 -11.51 6.92
CA GLU A 91 -15.40 -12.28 8.06
C GLU A 91 -13.88 -12.30 8.17
N ARG A 92 -13.16 -12.20 7.04
CA ARG A 92 -11.69 -12.21 7.00
C ARG A 92 -11.07 -10.98 7.66
N PHE A 93 -11.72 -9.81 7.55
CA PHE A 93 -11.28 -8.58 8.23
C PHE A 93 -11.18 -8.75 9.75
N PHE A 94 -12.05 -9.57 10.33
CA PHE A 94 -12.09 -9.80 11.77
C PHE A 94 -11.19 -10.94 12.23
N GLN A 95 -10.58 -11.70 11.32
CA GLN A 95 -9.62 -12.75 11.69
C GLN A 95 -8.28 -12.13 12.15
N SER A 96 -7.63 -12.77 13.12
CA SER A 96 -6.31 -12.34 13.59
C SER A 96 -5.26 -12.53 12.51
N SER A 97 -4.30 -11.62 12.49
CA SER A 97 -3.11 -11.74 11.66
C SER A 97 -2.35 -13.04 11.97
N PHE A 98 -1.90 -13.74 10.92
CA PHE A 98 -1.09 -14.97 11.03
C PHE A 98 0.40 -14.67 11.32
N TYR A 99 0.78 -13.39 11.43
CA TYR A 99 2.16 -12.98 11.63
C TYR A 99 2.58 -13.09 13.09
N HIS A 100 3.60 -13.91 13.35
CA HIS A 100 4.26 -13.98 14.65
C HIS A 100 5.23 -12.81 14.80
N LEU A 101 5.18 -12.16 15.96
CA LEU A 101 6.07 -11.05 16.30
C LEU A 101 7.21 -11.52 17.18
N LYS A 102 8.36 -10.85 17.07
CA LYS A 102 9.45 -10.97 18.05
C LYS A 102 8.94 -10.61 19.43
N VAL A 103 9.48 -11.28 20.46
CA VAL A 103 9.22 -10.92 21.85
C VAL A 103 9.69 -9.48 22.08
N PRO A 104 8.82 -8.54 22.50
CA PRO A 104 9.22 -7.16 22.72
C PRO A 104 10.29 -7.08 23.81
N LEU A 105 11.27 -6.17 23.64
CA LEU A 105 12.19 -5.84 24.72
C LEU A 105 11.40 -5.27 25.90
N ALA A 106 11.81 -5.62 27.12
CA ALA A 106 11.17 -5.10 28.33
C ALA A 106 11.16 -3.55 28.31
N GLY A 107 9.97 -2.95 28.44
CA GLY A 107 9.77 -1.51 28.41
C GLY A 107 9.54 -0.89 27.02
N SER A 108 9.51 -1.68 25.94
CA SER A 108 9.11 -1.21 24.62
C SER A 108 7.58 -1.15 24.45
N ALA A 109 7.10 -0.20 23.64
CA ALA A 109 5.68 -0.14 23.31
C ALA A 109 5.26 -1.40 22.53
N SER A 110 4.15 -2.01 22.95
CA SER A 110 3.59 -3.20 22.28
C SER A 110 3.03 -2.84 20.90
N PHE A 111 3.40 -3.61 19.88
CA PHE A 111 2.82 -3.49 18.54
C PHE A 111 1.61 -4.43 18.39
N ASN A 112 0.47 -3.90 17.92
CA ASN A 112 -0.74 -4.70 17.70
C ASN A 112 -0.86 -5.05 16.21
N ALA A 113 -0.40 -6.25 15.83
CA ALA A 113 -0.42 -6.73 14.45
C ALA A 113 -1.83 -6.83 13.85
N THR A 114 -2.84 -7.23 14.63
CA THR A 114 -4.22 -7.32 14.14
C THR A 114 -4.81 -5.94 13.88
N ALA A 115 -4.58 -4.98 14.77
CA ALA A 115 -5.00 -3.60 14.55
C ALA A 115 -4.28 -2.98 13.34
N HIS A 116 -2.98 -3.24 13.19
CA HIS A 116 -2.20 -2.80 12.03
C HIS A 116 -2.77 -3.35 10.71
N ALA A 117 -2.99 -4.66 10.63
CA ALA A 117 -3.53 -5.29 9.42
C ALA A 117 -4.92 -4.75 9.06
N ARG A 118 -5.82 -4.60 10.05
CA ARG A 118 -7.16 -4.01 9.83
C ARG A 118 -7.08 -2.55 9.39
N SER A 119 -6.21 -1.76 9.99
CA SER A 119 -5.99 -0.38 9.58
C SER A 119 -5.47 -0.30 8.15
N ALA A 120 -4.50 -1.15 7.77
CA ALA A 120 -4.01 -1.21 6.40
C ALA A 120 -5.12 -1.57 5.42
N SER A 121 -5.98 -2.56 5.72
CA SER A 121 -7.13 -2.89 4.88
C SER A 121 -8.11 -1.72 4.73
N VAL A 122 -8.45 -1.01 5.82
CA VAL A 122 -9.32 0.18 5.71
C VAL A 122 -8.66 1.29 4.90
N ILE A 123 -7.37 1.55 5.10
CA ILE A 123 -6.62 2.58 4.36
C ILE A 123 -6.59 2.23 2.85
N HIS A 124 -6.36 0.97 2.52
CA HIS A 124 -6.42 0.44 1.15
C HIS A 124 -7.79 0.76 0.52
N GLU A 125 -8.88 0.36 1.18
CA GLU A 125 -10.24 0.60 0.69
C GLU A 125 -10.58 2.09 0.58
N VAL A 126 -10.20 2.90 1.57
CA VAL A 126 -10.44 4.35 1.51
C VAL A 126 -9.66 4.97 0.36
N SER A 127 -8.46 4.47 0.04
CA SER A 127 -7.67 4.99 -1.07
C SER A 127 -8.37 4.86 -2.43
N HIS A 128 -9.16 3.79 -2.64
CA HIS A 128 -9.98 3.67 -3.85
C HIS A 128 -11.03 4.77 -3.95
N LEU A 129 -11.60 5.19 -2.82
CA LEU A 129 -12.66 6.19 -2.76
C LEU A 129 -12.11 7.62 -2.80
N SER A 130 -10.99 7.89 -2.12
CA SER A 130 -10.45 9.26 -1.96
C SER A 130 -9.43 9.63 -3.03
N ASN A 131 -8.63 8.67 -3.48
CA ASN A 131 -7.51 8.88 -4.39
C ASN A 131 -7.72 8.18 -5.73
N ASN A 132 -8.84 7.47 -5.91
CA ASN A 132 -9.16 6.71 -7.11
C ASN A 132 -8.09 5.67 -7.48
N THR A 133 -7.42 5.10 -6.48
CA THR A 133 -6.36 4.09 -6.69
C THR A 133 -6.88 2.81 -7.34
N PHE A 134 -5.96 1.98 -7.81
CA PHE A 134 -6.19 0.71 -8.50
C PHE A 134 -5.49 -0.45 -7.77
N ASP A 135 -5.94 -1.67 -8.03
CA ASP A 135 -5.31 -2.92 -7.57
C ASP A 135 -4.33 -3.45 -8.60
N ILE A 136 -3.25 -2.70 -8.82
CA ILE A 136 -2.19 -3.01 -9.80
C ILE A 136 -1.36 -4.20 -9.30
N ALA A 137 -0.97 -4.16 -8.02
CA ALA A 137 -0.21 -5.23 -7.38
C ALA A 137 -0.45 -5.24 -5.87
N TYR A 138 -0.54 -6.44 -5.29
CA TYR A 138 -0.47 -6.61 -3.83
C TYR A 138 0.98 -6.72 -3.41
N VAL A 139 1.41 -5.81 -2.54
CA VAL A 139 2.75 -5.72 -1.96
C VAL A 139 2.74 -6.11 -0.48
N GLU A 140 1.65 -6.71 0.01
CA GLU A 140 1.48 -7.15 1.40
C GLU A 140 1.60 -5.97 2.39
N SER A 141 0.83 -4.91 2.13
CA SER A 141 0.82 -3.69 2.96
C SER A 141 0.27 -3.90 4.38
N SER A 142 -0.45 -5.00 4.63
CA SER A 142 -1.02 -5.37 5.93
C SER A 142 -0.06 -6.13 6.84
N ALA A 143 1.09 -6.59 6.36
CA ALA A 143 2.06 -7.28 7.19
C ALA A 143 2.69 -6.33 8.23
N PRO A 144 3.02 -6.83 9.44
CA PRO A 144 3.87 -6.12 10.37
C PRO A 144 5.17 -5.67 9.72
N PHE A 145 5.79 -4.63 10.31
CA PHE A 145 7.12 -4.21 9.89
C PHE A 145 8.12 -5.38 9.98
N LEU A 146 8.93 -5.56 8.95
CA LEU A 146 9.85 -6.71 8.79
C LEU A 146 10.78 -6.94 9.99
N ASP A 147 11.16 -5.87 10.69
CA ASP A 147 12.02 -5.94 11.88
C ASP A 147 11.27 -6.41 13.14
N LEU A 148 9.94 -6.31 13.17
CA LEU A 148 9.08 -6.84 14.23
C LEU A 148 8.66 -8.29 14.00
N MET A 149 8.72 -8.79 12.77
CA MET A 149 8.39 -10.17 12.45
C MET A 149 9.38 -11.14 13.08
N ALA A 150 8.87 -12.23 13.64
CA ALA A 150 9.69 -13.32 14.18
C ALA A 150 10.59 -13.93 13.10
N ASP A 151 11.78 -14.37 13.51
CA ASP A 151 12.77 -15.06 12.68
C ASP A 151 13.45 -16.19 13.46
N ASP A 152 12.71 -16.78 14.41
CA ASP A 152 13.17 -17.79 15.38
C ASP A 152 13.00 -19.25 14.90
N SER A 153 12.38 -19.45 13.73
CA SER A 153 12.24 -20.75 13.08
C SER A 153 12.38 -20.65 11.56
N PRO A 154 12.75 -21.73 10.86
CA PRO A 154 12.88 -21.72 9.40
C PRO A 154 11.61 -21.24 8.67
N GLY A 155 10.43 -21.63 9.17
CA GLY A 155 9.16 -21.18 8.60
C GLY A 155 8.93 -19.68 8.75
N MET A 156 9.31 -19.09 9.89
CA MET A 156 9.20 -17.65 10.11
C MET A 156 10.23 -16.85 9.31
N VAL A 157 11.45 -17.38 9.15
CA VAL A 157 12.45 -16.81 8.25
C VAL A 157 11.94 -16.78 6.80
N GLN A 158 11.34 -17.87 6.34
CA GLN A 158 10.75 -17.92 5.00
C GLN A 158 9.60 -16.91 4.86
N LEU A 159 8.65 -16.90 5.80
CA LEU A 159 7.52 -15.97 5.76
C LEU A 159 7.98 -14.51 5.73
N LYS A 160 8.99 -14.14 6.53
CA LYS A 160 9.57 -12.80 6.52
C LYS A 160 10.24 -12.48 5.18
N SER A 161 10.96 -13.44 4.61
CA SER A 161 11.57 -13.30 3.28
C SER A 161 10.50 -13.10 2.19
N ASP A 162 9.39 -13.84 2.26
CA ASP A 162 8.29 -13.74 1.31
C ASP A 162 7.63 -12.34 1.39
N VAL A 163 7.37 -11.83 2.60
CA VAL A 163 6.84 -10.47 2.80
C VAL A 163 7.82 -9.41 2.28
N GLU A 164 9.11 -9.56 2.57
CA GLU A 164 10.15 -8.66 2.06
C GLU A 164 10.20 -8.67 0.53
N GLU A 165 10.08 -9.86 -0.09
CA GLU A 165 10.02 -9.99 -1.54
C GLU A 165 8.77 -9.32 -2.13
N MET A 166 7.60 -9.50 -1.52
CA MET A 166 6.37 -8.82 -1.96
C MET A 166 6.51 -7.30 -1.89
N GLN A 167 6.96 -6.77 -0.75
CA GLN A 167 7.12 -5.33 -0.53
C GLN A 167 8.19 -4.69 -1.43
N LEU A 168 9.27 -5.42 -1.72
CA LEU A 168 10.41 -4.87 -2.48
C LEU A 168 10.40 -5.22 -3.97
N ARG A 169 9.62 -6.22 -4.42
CA ARG A 169 9.75 -6.76 -5.79
C ARG A 169 8.44 -7.01 -6.54
N PHE A 170 7.25 -6.91 -5.95
CA PHE A 170 6.02 -7.14 -6.74
C PHE A 170 5.64 -5.94 -7.60
N LEU A 171 5.91 -4.71 -7.15
CA LEU A 171 5.78 -3.50 -7.94
C LEU A 171 6.83 -2.47 -7.51
N SER A 172 8.03 -2.54 -8.08
CA SER A 172 9.12 -1.63 -7.75
C SER A 172 10.17 -1.55 -8.88
N HIS A 173 11.13 -0.65 -8.72
CA HIS A 173 12.32 -0.56 -9.59
C HIS A 173 13.20 -1.83 -9.59
N ARG A 174 12.95 -2.78 -8.69
CA ARG A 174 13.67 -4.06 -8.57
C ARG A 174 12.88 -5.25 -9.12
N THR A 175 11.62 -5.05 -9.48
CA THR A 175 10.80 -6.10 -10.09
C THR A 175 11.41 -6.53 -11.42
N PRO A 176 11.62 -7.84 -11.65
CA PRO A 176 11.99 -8.33 -12.98
C PRO A 176 10.96 -7.86 -14.02
N ILE A 177 11.44 -7.43 -15.18
CA ILE A 177 10.60 -6.76 -16.18
C ILE A 177 9.40 -7.61 -16.60
N GLU A 178 9.59 -8.92 -16.72
CA GLU A 178 8.58 -9.90 -17.09
C GLU A 178 7.55 -10.18 -16.00
N GLN A 179 7.77 -9.71 -14.77
CA GLN A 179 6.87 -9.86 -13.63
C GLN A 179 6.03 -8.61 -13.35
N LEU A 180 6.47 -7.43 -13.83
CA LEU A 180 5.72 -6.18 -13.70
C LEU A 180 4.34 -6.26 -14.36
N PHE A 181 3.35 -5.64 -13.73
CA PHE A 181 1.96 -5.58 -14.22
C PHE A 181 1.37 -6.98 -14.49
N LYS A 182 1.64 -7.90 -13.56
CA LYS A 182 1.03 -9.23 -13.54
C LYS A 182 0.36 -9.49 -12.21
N ARG A 183 -0.71 -10.27 -12.25
CA ARG A 183 -1.41 -10.79 -11.07
C ARG A 183 -1.41 -12.30 -11.08
N PHE A 184 -1.28 -12.89 -9.89
CA PHE A 184 -1.46 -14.32 -9.72
C PHE A 184 -2.96 -14.63 -9.65
N LYS A 185 -3.49 -15.30 -10.69
CA LYS A 185 -4.90 -15.66 -10.82
C LYS A 185 -5.00 -17.07 -11.38
N ASN A 186 -5.92 -17.88 -10.86
CA ASN A 186 -6.16 -19.25 -11.35
C ASN A 186 -4.87 -20.12 -11.41
N GLY A 187 -3.96 -19.94 -10.43
CA GLY A 187 -2.72 -20.71 -10.35
C GLY A 187 -1.61 -20.28 -11.31
N ARG A 188 -1.74 -19.13 -11.99
CA ARG A 188 -0.71 -18.62 -12.90
C ARG A 188 -0.58 -17.10 -12.85
N TRP A 189 0.57 -16.60 -13.28
CA TRP A 189 0.80 -15.17 -13.45
C TRP A 189 0.27 -14.71 -14.80
N GLU A 190 -0.67 -13.77 -14.79
CA GLU A 190 -1.29 -13.19 -15.99
C GLU A 190 -1.08 -11.67 -16.01
N ASP A 191 -0.96 -11.08 -17.20
CA ASP A 191 -0.93 -9.63 -17.37
C ASP A 191 -2.23 -9.00 -16.84
N LEU A 192 -2.16 -7.74 -16.38
CA LEU A 192 -3.36 -6.99 -15.99
C LEU A 192 -4.42 -7.08 -17.11
N SER A 193 -5.64 -7.42 -16.71
CA SER A 193 -6.81 -7.53 -17.56
C SER A 193 -7.44 -6.17 -17.85
N ASP A 194 -8.48 -6.15 -18.66
CA ASP A 194 -9.25 -4.93 -18.94
C ASP A 194 -10.26 -4.60 -17.82
N ASP A 195 -10.22 -5.32 -16.69
CA ASP A 195 -10.94 -4.94 -15.48
C ASP A 195 -10.47 -3.54 -15.02
N PRO A 196 -11.38 -2.55 -14.93
CA PRO A 196 -11.03 -1.21 -14.48
C PRO A 196 -10.35 -1.18 -13.11
N ALA A 197 -10.65 -2.12 -12.22
CA ALA A 197 -10.04 -2.20 -10.89
C ALA A 197 -8.54 -2.55 -10.96
N GLU A 198 -8.10 -3.34 -11.94
CA GLU A 198 -6.71 -3.76 -12.11
C GLU A 198 -5.79 -2.65 -12.66
N GLY A 199 -6.37 -1.55 -13.18
CA GLY A 199 -5.61 -0.34 -13.53
C GLY A 199 -4.76 -0.44 -14.81
N LYS A 200 -5.00 -1.42 -15.69
CA LYS A 200 -4.28 -1.55 -16.96
C LYS A 200 -4.33 -0.28 -17.81
N SER A 201 -5.53 0.26 -18.04
CA SER A 201 -5.72 1.48 -18.83
C SER A 201 -5.01 2.69 -18.22
N PHE A 202 -4.96 2.76 -16.88
CA PHE A 202 -4.21 3.79 -16.17
C PHE A 202 -2.70 3.65 -16.39
N VAL A 203 -2.14 2.45 -16.23
CA VAL A 203 -0.71 2.18 -16.49
C VAL A 203 -0.32 2.54 -17.93
N LEU A 204 -1.13 2.14 -18.91
CA LEU A 204 -0.91 2.50 -20.31
C LEU A 204 -1.00 4.01 -20.55
N GLY A 205 -1.93 4.69 -19.88
CA GLY A 205 -2.09 6.15 -19.93
C GLY A 205 -0.88 6.89 -19.39
N VAL A 206 -0.42 6.54 -18.17
CA VAL A 206 0.75 7.15 -17.52
C VAL A 206 2.02 6.95 -18.34
N THR A 207 2.21 5.75 -18.89
CA THR A 207 3.41 5.43 -19.69
C THR A 207 3.32 5.91 -21.14
N GLY A 208 2.14 6.30 -21.60
CA GLY A 208 1.86 6.66 -23.00
C GLY A 208 2.06 5.51 -23.98
N LYS A 209 1.89 4.25 -23.53
CA LYS A 209 2.13 3.04 -24.33
C LYS A 209 0.84 2.32 -24.68
N SER A 210 0.91 1.49 -25.73
CA SER A 210 -0.22 0.69 -26.20
C SER A 210 -0.21 -0.72 -25.62
N THR A 211 0.92 -1.18 -25.10
CA THR A 211 1.07 -2.53 -24.53
C THR A 211 1.73 -2.50 -23.16
N LEU A 212 1.40 -3.48 -22.31
CA LEU A 212 2.06 -3.63 -21.00
C LEU A 212 3.54 -3.96 -21.16
N ALA A 213 3.94 -4.67 -22.23
CA ALA A 213 5.34 -4.93 -22.56
C ALA A 213 6.15 -3.63 -22.68
N GLU A 214 5.65 -2.64 -23.40
CA GLU A 214 6.28 -1.32 -23.53
C GLU A 214 6.18 -0.50 -22.24
N ALA A 215 5.04 -0.57 -21.54
CA ALA A 215 4.84 0.14 -20.28
C ALA A 215 5.84 -0.29 -19.20
N ARG A 216 6.22 -1.57 -19.16
CA ARG A 216 7.23 -2.11 -18.24
C ARG A 216 8.60 -1.44 -18.43
N LEU A 217 8.99 -1.19 -19.68
CA LEU A 217 10.25 -0.52 -20.00
C LEU A 217 10.25 0.92 -19.47
N GLU A 218 9.16 1.65 -19.68
CA GLU A 218 9.02 3.04 -19.20
C GLU A 218 8.98 3.10 -17.67
N PHE A 219 8.26 2.19 -17.02
CA PHE A 219 8.18 2.10 -15.56
C PHE A 219 9.57 1.91 -14.92
N LEU A 220 10.42 1.05 -15.50
CA LEU A 220 11.78 0.84 -14.99
C LEU A 220 12.68 2.05 -15.31
N ALA A 221 12.58 2.61 -16.51
CA ALA A 221 13.45 3.69 -16.97
C ALA A 221 13.15 5.05 -16.33
N LYS A 222 11.88 5.37 -16.07
CA LYS A 222 11.43 6.71 -15.65
C LYS A 222 10.86 6.71 -14.25
N ALA A 223 11.61 7.29 -13.32
CA ALA A 223 11.22 7.40 -11.92
C ALA A 223 9.92 8.16 -11.69
N GLU A 224 9.62 9.18 -12.51
CA GLU A 224 8.37 9.95 -12.42
C GLU A 224 7.15 9.08 -12.71
N MET A 225 7.14 8.36 -13.84
CA MET A 225 6.05 7.45 -14.21
C MET A 225 5.87 6.33 -13.19
N ARG A 226 6.99 5.78 -12.69
CA ARG A 226 6.95 4.81 -11.60
C ARG A 226 6.35 5.39 -10.34
N GLY A 227 6.73 6.61 -9.96
CA GLY A 227 6.19 7.30 -8.80
C GLY A 227 4.68 7.48 -8.89
N GLU A 228 4.19 7.92 -10.05
CA GLU A 228 2.77 8.07 -10.33
C GLU A 228 2.02 6.72 -10.24
N ILE A 229 2.57 5.66 -10.83
CA ILE A 229 1.98 4.31 -10.75
C ILE A 229 1.94 3.78 -9.32
N LEU A 230 3.02 3.95 -8.54
CA LEU A 230 3.07 3.50 -7.15
C LEU A 230 2.10 4.27 -6.25
N LEU A 231 1.95 5.58 -6.44
CA LEU A 231 1.01 6.39 -5.67
C LEU A 231 -0.46 6.12 -6.04
N ASN A 232 -0.72 5.54 -7.21
CA ASN A 232 -2.05 5.13 -7.66
C ASN A 232 -2.32 3.63 -7.50
N ASN A 233 -1.38 2.84 -6.98
CA ASN A 233 -1.65 1.47 -6.53
C ASN A 233 -2.07 1.51 -5.06
N ALA A 234 -3.27 1.02 -4.74
CA ALA A 234 -3.86 1.10 -3.41
C ALA A 234 -2.94 0.51 -2.33
N ASP A 235 -2.36 -0.66 -2.62
CA ASP A 235 -1.51 -1.36 -1.67
C ASP A 235 -0.14 -0.67 -1.49
N SER A 236 0.45 -0.13 -2.56
CA SER A 236 1.70 0.64 -2.48
C SER A 236 1.51 1.95 -1.71
N LEU A 237 0.42 2.70 -1.97
CA LEU A 237 0.13 3.92 -1.21
C LEU A 237 -0.11 3.61 0.27
N THR A 238 -0.83 2.53 0.57
CA THR A 238 -1.04 2.04 1.94
C THR A 238 0.29 1.72 2.61
N LEU A 239 1.14 0.91 1.97
CA LEU A 239 2.47 0.55 2.49
C LEU A 239 3.32 1.80 2.79
N LEU A 240 3.35 2.77 1.86
CA LEU A 240 4.08 4.03 2.06
C LEU A 240 3.57 4.79 3.29
N VAL A 241 2.25 4.90 3.47
CA VAL A 241 1.64 5.54 4.64
C VAL A 241 1.99 4.80 5.92
N MET A 242 1.95 3.46 5.94
CA MET A 242 2.31 2.68 7.12
C MET A 242 3.79 2.86 7.49
N LEU A 243 4.69 2.89 6.50
CA LEU A 243 6.13 3.12 6.72
C LEU A 243 6.42 4.53 7.24
N LEU A 244 5.82 5.54 6.62
CA LEU A 244 5.97 6.94 7.04
C LEU A 244 5.30 7.24 8.37
N GLY A 245 4.19 6.56 8.70
CA GLY A 245 3.44 6.76 9.94
C GLY A 245 3.99 5.99 11.14
N ARG A 246 4.95 5.10 10.93
CA ARG A 246 5.50 4.22 11.98
C ARG A 246 6.10 4.99 13.17
N HIS A 247 6.81 6.06 12.90
CA HIS A 247 7.47 6.89 13.90
C HIS A 247 7.27 8.35 13.55
N ASN A 248 7.09 9.22 14.55
CA ASN A 248 7.27 10.64 14.32
C ASN A 248 8.77 10.95 14.36
N PHE A 249 9.35 11.30 13.22
CA PHE A 249 10.77 11.67 13.09
C PHE A 249 10.99 13.17 13.20
N VAL A 250 9.91 13.94 13.24
CA VAL A 250 9.92 15.40 13.40
C VAL A 250 9.34 15.70 14.79
N PRO A 251 10.01 16.53 15.60
CA PRO A 251 9.54 16.88 16.94
C PRO A 251 8.27 17.74 16.93
#